data_AF-A0A7C3NVA1-F1
#
_entry.id   AF-A0A7C3NVA1-F1
#
_cell.length_a   1.000
_cell.length_b   1.000
_cell.length_c   1.000
_cell.angle_alpha   90.00
_cell.angle_beta   90.00
_cell.angle_gamma   90.00
#
_symmetry.space_group_name_H-M   'P 1'
#
loop_
_entity.id
_entity.type
_entity.pdbx_description
1 polymer ?
#
loop_
_entity_poly.entity_id
_entity_poly.type
_entity_poly.pdbx_seq_one_letter_code
_entity_poly.pdbx_strand_id
1 'polypeptide(L)'
;RKAVMADLSDGFIAMPGGIGTMEEFFEVLSWAQLGIHNKPCALLNAGDYYRPLINFLDHAAAEDFLKPAHRSLLFVEAEPETLLDRIEAFIATHAAQRFDAAKT
;
A
#
# COMPACT_ATOMS: atom_id res chain seq x y z
N ARG A 1 -18.24 5.80 5.21
CA ARG A 1 -17.99 4.71 4.22
C ARG A 1 -16.51 4.30 4.19
N LYS A 2 -15.58 5.21 3.90
CA LYS A 2 -14.15 4.91 3.73
C LYS A 2 -13.48 4.34 5.00
N ALA A 3 -13.74 4.93 6.18
CA ALA A 3 -13.24 4.39 7.46
C ALA A 3 -13.69 2.94 7.73
N VAL A 4 -14.94 2.59 7.42
CA VAL A 4 -15.47 1.22 7.60
C VAL A 4 -14.79 0.23 6.65
N MET A 5 -14.54 0.63 5.40
CA MET A 5 -13.79 -0.20 4.44
C MET A 5 -12.34 -0.39 4.89
N ALA A 6 -11.74 0.65 5.47
CA ALA A 6 -10.41 0.58 6.03
C ALA A 6 -10.34 -0.25 7.31
N ASP A 7 -11.38 -0.28 8.14
CA ASP A 7 -11.42 -1.10 9.35
C ASP A 7 -11.56 -2.60 9.03
N LEU A 8 -12.36 -2.93 8.02
CA LEU A 8 -12.67 -4.31 7.62
C LEU A 8 -11.66 -4.94 6.66
N SER A 9 -10.74 -4.17 6.08
CA SER A 9 -9.74 -4.70 5.14
C SER A 9 -8.47 -5.17 5.85
N ASP A 10 -7.81 -6.20 5.33
CA ASP A 10 -6.46 -6.57 5.78
C ASP A 10 -5.36 -5.96 4.90
N GLY A 11 -5.73 -5.32 3.80
CA GLY A 11 -4.86 -4.63 2.85
C GLY A 11 -5.65 -3.88 1.78
N PHE A 12 -4.96 -3.07 0.98
CA PHE A 12 -5.56 -2.27 -0.09
C PHE A 12 -4.83 -2.50 -1.41
N ILE A 13 -5.57 -2.82 -2.47
CA ILE A 13 -5.04 -2.97 -3.84
C ILE A 13 -5.80 -2.00 -4.75
N ALA A 14 -5.09 -1.16 -5.50
CA ALA A 14 -5.67 -0.42 -6.61
C ALA A 14 -5.35 -1.14 -7.93
N MET A 15 -6.41 -1.43 -8.68
CA MET A 15 -6.36 -1.89 -10.06
C MET A 15 -6.44 -0.69 -11.02
N PRO A 16 -6.01 -0.83 -12.30
CA PRO A 16 -6.09 0.24 -13.29
C PRO A 16 -7.42 1.00 -13.27
N GLY A 17 -7.34 2.31 -13.10
CA GLY A 17 -8.49 3.15 -12.84
C GLY A 17 -8.15 4.63 -12.91
N GLY A 18 -9.17 5.47 -13.03
CA GLY A 18 -9.01 6.91 -13.19
C GLY A 18 -8.79 7.66 -11.86
N ILE A 19 -9.10 8.96 -11.89
CA ILE A 19 -8.87 9.89 -10.78
C ILE A 19 -9.53 9.43 -9.48
N GLY A 20 -10.75 8.87 -9.54
CA GLY A 20 -11.44 8.38 -8.35
C GLY A 20 -10.67 7.26 -7.63
N THR A 21 -10.15 6.29 -8.37
CA THR A 21 -9.30 5.22 -7.83
C THR A 21 -8.03 5.78 -7.20
N MET A 22 -7.41 6.78 -7.85
CA MET A 22 -6.19 7.41 -7.34
C MET A 22 -6.44 8.20 -6.06
N GLU A 23 -7.55 8.94 -5.99
CA GLU A 23 -7.95 9.67 -4.78
C GLU A 23 -8.12 8.72 -3.59
N GLU A 24 -8.88 7.64 -3.78
CA GLU A 24 -9.10 6.66 -2.72
C GLU A 24 -7.79 5.95 -2.32
N PHE A 25 -6.92 5.64 -3.29
CA PHE A 25 -5.64 4.98 -3.03
C PHE A 25 -4.65 5.87 -2.26
N PHE A 26 -4.51 7.13 -2.67
CA PHE A 26 -3.60 8.05 -1.99
C PHE A 26 -4.05 8.42 -0.58
N GLU A 27 -5.37 8.42 -0.33
CA GLU A 27 -5.90 8.63 1.02
C GLU A 27 -5.44 7.51 1.97
N VAL A 28 -5.63 6.24 1.60
CA VAL A 28 -5.18 5.11 2.44
C VAL A 28 -3.65 5.03 2.54
N LEU A 29 -2.92 5.32 1.46
CA LEU A 29 -1.46 5.37 1.50
C LEU A 29 -0.96 6.46 2.46
N SER A 30 -1.63 7.63 2.48
CA SER A 30 -1.28 8.71 3.40
C SER A 30 -1.52 8.33 4.87
N TRP A 31 -2.58 7.56 5.15
CA TRP A 31 -2.83 7.04 6.50
C TRP A 31 -1.77 6.04 6.94
N ALA A 32 -1.30 5.17 6.03
CA ALA A 32 -0.17 4.28 6.30
C ALA A 32 1.11 5.09 6.63
N GLN A 33 1.37 6.17 5.89
CA GLN A 33 2.51 7.06 6.14
C GLN A 33 2.43 7.79 7.49
N LEU A 34 1.22 8.15 7.92
CA LEU A 34 0.96 8.77 9.22
C LEU A 34 0.95 7.75 10.37
N GLY A 35 1.10 6.45 10.09
CA GLY A 35 1.05 5.39 11.09
C GLY A 35 -0.34 5.12 11.66
N ILE A 36 -1.40 5.59 10.99
CA ILE A 36 -2.79 5.40 11.43
C ILE A 36 -3.21 3.94 11.28
N HIS A 37 -2.66 3.23 10.29
CA HIS A 37 -2.78 1.78 10.17
C HIS A 37 -1.48 1.17 9.66
N ASN A 38 -1.31 -0.14 9.87
CA ASN A 38 -0.19 -0.91 9.37
C ASN A 38 -0.67 -2.03 8.43
N LYS A 39 -1.36 -1.62 7.36
CA LYS A 39 -1.96 -2.53 6.37
C LYS A 39 -1.24 -2.29 5.04
N PRO A 40 -0.93 -3.33 4.25
CA PRO A 40 -0.20 -3.17 3.01
C PRO A 40 -1.03 -2.41 1.97
N CYS A 41 -0.38 -1.50 1.24
CA CYS A 41 -0.94 -0.77 0.12
C CYS A 41 -0.26 -1.22 -1.17
N ALA A 42 -1.04 -1.52 -2.19
CA ALA A 42 -0.56 -2.17 -3.40
C ALA A 42 -1.16 -1.60 -4.68
N LEU A 43 -0.36 -1.58 -5.75
CA LEU A 43 -0.79 -1.32 -7.12
C LEU A 43 -0.64 -2.59 -7.95
N LEU A 44 -1.72 -2.97 -8.64
CA LEU A 44 -1.66 -3.97 -9.70
C LEU A 44 -1.26 -3.27 -11.01
N ASN A 45 0.01 -3.31 -11.38
CA ASN A 45 0.58 -2.68 -12.57
C ASN A 45 0.34 -3.52 -13.84
N ALA A 46 -0.90 -3.95 -14.06
CA ALA A 46 -1.29 -4.73 -15.24
C ALA A 46 -1.05 -3.91 -16.53
N GLY A 47 -0.33 -4.50 -17.49
CA GLY A 47 -0.02 -3.85 -18.77
C GLY A 47 0.78 -2.56 -18.64
N ASP A 48 1.59 -2.42 -17.58
CA ASP A 48 2.38 -1.22 -17.28
C ASP A 48 1.56 0.06 -17.05
N TYR A 49 0.27 -0.07 -16.71
CA TYR A 49 -0.64 1.05 -16.50
C TYR A 49 -0.12 2.11 -15.52
N TYR A 50 0.47 1.67 -14.40
CA TYR A 50 1.00 2.54 -13.35
C TYR A 50 2.45 2.95 -13.55
N ARG A 51 3.12 2.56 -14.65
CA ARG A 51 4.53 2.92 -14.91
C ARG A 51 4.81 4.43 -14.74
N PRO A 52 3.99 5.35 -15.29
CA PRO A 52 4.24 6.79 -15.12
C PRO A 52 4.10 7.25 -13.66
N LEU A 53 3.15 6.67 -12.93
CA LEU A 53 2.92 6.97 -11.52
C LEU A 53 4.09 6.47 -10.65
N ILE A 54 4.58 5.26 -10.90
CA ILE A 54 5.73 4.69 -10.19
C ILE A 54 6.95 5.58 -10.40
N ASN A 55 7.21 6.00 -11.65
CA ASN A 55 8.31 6.91 -11.96
C ASN A 55 8.16 8.27 -11.24
N PHE A 56 6.94 8.80 -11.15
CA PHE A 56 6.67 10.02 -10.38
C PHE A 56 6.98 9.86 -8.89
N LEU A 57 6.58 8.74 -8.28
CA LEU A 57 6.86 8.47 -6.87
C LEU A 57 8.35 8.25 -6.59
N ASP A 58 9.06 7.60 -7.52
CA ASP A 58 10.50 7.39 -7.44
C ASP A 58 11.25 8.73 -7.57
N HIS A 59 10.81 9.62 -8.47
CA HIS A 59 11.33 10.98 -8.56
C HIS A 59 11.06 11.79 -7.29
N ALA A 60 9.83 11.74 -6.76
CA ALA A 60 9.51 12.42 -5.49
C ALA A 60 10.35 11.90 -4.32
N ALA A 61 10.71 10.62 -4.32
CA ALA A 61 11.62 10.06 -3.32
C ALA A 61 13.07 10.54 -3.52
N ALA A 62 13.53 10.66 -4.76
CA ALA A 62 14.87 11.19 -5.08
C ALA A 62 15.02 12.67 -4.70
N GLU A 63 13.94 13.45 -4.78
CA GLU A 63 13.89 14.88 -4.41
C GLU A 63 13.49 15.11 -2.93
N ASP A 64 13.57 14.08 -2.08
CA ASP A 64 13.26 14.13 -0.64
C ASP A 64 11.81 14.53 -0.27
N PHE A 65 10.88 14.57 -1.23
CA PHE A 65 9.45 14.78 -0.98
C PHE A 65 8.75 13.50 -0.48
N LEU A 66 9.33 12.33 -0.72
CA LEU A 66 8.83 11.05 -0.23
C LEU A 66 9.95 10.28 0.47
N LYS A 67 9.81 10.03 1.78
CA LYS A 67 10.81 9.25 2.52
C LYS A 67 10.93 7.83 1.94
N PRO A 68 12.14 7.27 1.81
CA PRO A 68 12.32 5.90 1.31
C PRO A 68 11.52 4.86 2.08
N ALA A 69 11.41 5.02 3.41
CA ALA A 69 10.57 4.15 4.25
C ALA A 69 9.08 4.19 3.82
N HIS A 70 8.56 5.36 3.47
CA HIS A 70 7.18 5.51 3.01
C HIS A 70 6.99 4.94 1.60
N ARG A 71 8.00 5.09 0.73
CA ARG A 71 8.01 4.47 -0.61
C ARG A 71 7.99 2.94 -0.53
N SER A 72 8.59 2.37 0.51
CA SER A 72 8.62 0.92 0.75
C SER A 72 7.30 0.33 1.27
N LEU A 73 6.36 1.17 1.73
CA LEU A 73 5.00 0.75 2.10
C LEU A 73 4.13 0.38 0.89
N LEU A 74 4.58 0.77 -0.31
CA LEU A 74 3.87 0.55 -1.57
C LEU A 74 4.40 -0.68 -2.30
N PHE A 75 3.58 -1.72 -2.38
CA PHE A 75 3.84 -2.87 -3.25
C PHE A 75 3.35 -2.61 -4.66
N VAL A 76 4.11 -3.08 -5.63
CA VAL A 76 3.77 -2.95 -7.04
C VAL A 76 4.15 -4.25 -7.71
N GLU A 77 3.18 -4.91 -8.32
CA GLU A 77 3.40 -6.11 -9.13
C GLU A 77 2.50 -6.08 -10.36
N ALA A 78 2.95 -6.68 -11.46
CA ALA A 78 2.13 -6.83 -12.65
C ALA A 78 1.18 -8.04 -12.56
N GLU A 79 1.63 -9.10 -11.88
CA GLU A 79 0.89 -10.35 -11.74
C GLU A 79 0.10 -10.40 -10.43
N PRO A 80 -1.22 -10.71 -10.48
CA PRO A 80 -2.05 -10.76 -9.27
C PRO A 80 -1.57 -11.76 -8.23
N GLU A 81 -1.11 -12.94 -8.63
CA GLU A 81 -0.64 -14.00 -7.72
C GLU A 81 0.56 -13.51 -6.90
N THR A 82 1.58 -12.95 -7.57
CA THR A 82 2.75 -12.37 -6.90
C THR A 82 2.37 -11.21 -5.97
N LEU A 83 1.40 -10.39 -6.36
CA LEU A 83 0.93 -9.29 -5.51
C LEU A 83 0.28 -9.81 -4.22
N LEU A 84 -0.58 -10.82 -4.34
CA LEU A 84 -1.25 -11.45 -3.21
C LEU A 84 -0.26 -12.13 -2.27
N ASP A 85 0.70 -12.90 -2.81
CA ASP A 85 1.75 -13.56 -2.01
C ASP A 85 2.51 -12.55 -1.15
N ARG A 86 2.86 -11.38 -1.72
CA ARG A 86 3.56 -10.32 -0.98
C ARG A 86 2.71 -9.69 0.11
N ILE A 87 1.43 -9.47 -0.17
CA ILE A 87 0.46 -8.93 0.80
C ILE A 87 0.27 -9.93 1.95
N GLU A 88 0.10 -11.21 1.65
CA GLU A 88 -0.04 -12.26 2.65
C GLU A 88 1.21 -12.40 3.52
N ALA A 89 2.40 -12.40 2.92
CA ALA A 89 3.66 -12.43 3.64
C ALA A 89 3.82 -11.21 4.59
N PHE A 90 3.42 -10.02 4.13
CA PHE A 90 3.40 -8.83 4.97
C PHE A 90 2.43 -9.00 6.13
N ILE A 91 1.20 -9.43 5.88
CA ILE A 91 0.19 -9.64 6.93
C ILE A 91 0.67 -10.68 7.93
N ALA A 92 1.23 -11.81 7.50
CA ALA A 92 1.75 -12.85 8.39
C ALA A 92 2.85 -12.31 9.33
N THR A 93 3.78 -11.52 8.78
CA THR A 93 4.89 -10.91 9.54
C THR A 93 4.37 -9.93 10.60
N HIS A 94 3.35 -9.13 10.27
CA HIS A 94 2.83 -8.10 11.17
C HIS A 94 1.69 -8.59 12.08
N ALA A 95 1.01 -9.68 11.74
CA ALA A 95 0.09 -10.39 12.62
C ALA A 95 0.85 -11.06 13.78
N ALA A 96 2.04 -11.61 13.53
CA ALA A 96 2.90 -12.15 14.59
C ALA A 96 3.27 -11.08 15.63
N GLN A 97 3.50 -9.84 15.21
CA GLN A 97 3.76 -8.70 16.10
C GLN A 97 2.53 -8.28 16.93
N ARG A 98 1.31 -8.55 16.42
CA ARG A 98 0.05 -8.22 17.11
C ARG A 98 -0.24 -9.14 18.31
N PHE A 99 0.34 -10.35 18.33
CA PHE A 99 0.22 -11.28 19.47
C PHE A 99 1.22 -11.01 20.60
N ASP A 100 2.32 -10.30 20.36
CA ASP A 100 3.29 -9.94 21.41
C ASP A 100 2.87 -8.69 22.21
N ALA A 101 2.02 -7.82 21.64
CA ALA A 101 1.51 -6.63 22.34
C ALA A 101 0.48 -6.95 23.45
N ALA A 102 0.09 -8.21 23.63
CA ALA A 102 -0.80 -8.67 24.71
C ALA A 102 -0.04 -9.17 25.95
N LYS A 103 1.29 -9.01 26.02
CA LYS A 103 2.10 -9.27 27.21
C LYS A 103 2.80 -8.01 27.72
N THR A 104 2.05 -7.11 28.35
CA THR A 104 2.45 -6.22 29.46
C THR A 104 1.18 -5.66 30.08
#